data_AF-A0A949D0F9-F1
#
_entry.id   AF-A0A949D0F9-F1
#
_cell.length_a   1.000
_cell.length_b   1.000
_cell.length_c   1.000
_cell.angle_alpha   90.00
_cell.angle_beta   90.00
_cell.angle_gamma   90.00
#
_symmetry.space_group_name_H-M   'P 1'
#
loop_
_entity.id
_entity.type
_entity.pdbx_description
1 polymer ?
#
loop_
_entity_poly.entity_id
_entity_poly.type
_entity_poly.pdbx_seq_one_letter_code
_entity_poly.pdbx_strand_id
1 'polypeptide(L)'
;MGGYGGGFSGSYGDGGGGGNGTSSGANGGGFGSGGTGFATGGGGGGGVGGGGGSSGNGTGGGGGFGGGGGYSSLNTAFISNGGVGGFGGGAGGCGNGNGVNGFGGGAPLTAPNSPSPGGFGGGAGMGGAIFNHRGSLTLTNVTMTGNTASGGGGSNPGSGLGGAIFNLNGNIMIQFSTLANNSVSGNNGSSGGDAGDATVYSLAYGNKIQDGSASNAALTIANSIVVGTMASYGAGNDDVVSLAFLVNTATLTYTGANLVGLTSGTSSGPTPSTAAPNLGALANNGGPTQTMALNAGSAAFHFSSACVSTDQRGYTRPANHCDAGAYEDTVFFDGFESN
;
A
#
# COMPACT_ATOMS: atom_id res chain seq x y z
N MET A 1 13.11 -22.96 20.41
CA MET A 1 13.58 -22.25 21.62
C MET A 1 13.92 -20.82 21.21
N GLY A 2 13.23 -19.85 21.78
CA GLY A 2 13.33 -18.44 21.43
C GLY A 2 12.27 -17.66 22.19
N GLY A 3 12.32 -17.77 23.52
CA GLY A 3 11.47 -16.98 24.41
C GLY A 3 12.36 -16.10 25.26
N TYR A 4 12.16 -14.79 25.15
CA TYR A 4 12.41 -13.72 26.13
C TYR A 4 11.60 -12.53 25.56
N GLY A 5 10.46 -12.12 26.12
CA GLY A 5 10.18 -11.86 27.52
C GLY A 5 10.45 -10.38 27.80
N GLY A 6 9.41 -9.55 27.73
CA GLY A 6 9.49 -8.11 27.95
C GLY A 6 8.11 -7.50 28.15
N GLY A 7 7.37 -8.01 29.14
CA GLY A 7 6.11 -7.44 29.59
C GLY A 7 6.32 -6.42 30.72
N PHE A 8 5.68 -5.27 30.55
CA PHE A 8 5.07 -4.37 31.55
C PHE A 8 5.96 -3.58 32.53
N SER A 9 6.02 -2.27 32.33
CA SER A 9 5.41 -1.30 33.26
C SER A 9 5.32 0.10 32.62
N GLY A 10 4.08 0.61 32.48
CA GLY A 10 3.79 1.92 31.91
C GLY A 10 2.53 1.89 31.05
N SER A 11 1.39 2.28 31.63
CA SER A 11 0.09 2.29 30.97
C SER A 11 0.07 3.16 29.70
N TYR A 12 -0.66 2.68 28.68
CA TYR A 12 -1.11 3.39 27.46
C TYR A 12 -0.10 3.60 26.32
N GLY A 13 0.48 2.52 25.79
CA GLY A 13 1.13 2.58 24.48
C GLY A 13 0.85 1.35 23.63
N ASP A 14 0.14 1.51 22.51
CA ASP A 14 -0.01 0.52 21.44
C ASP A 14 1.29 0.34 20.61
N GLY A 15 2.43 0.74 21.17
CA GLY A 15 3.74 0.71 20.52
C GLY A 15 4.50 -0.58 20.73
N GLY A 16 5.33 -0.94 19.75
CA GLY A 16 6.18 -2.13 19.81
C GLY A 16 7.17 -2.07 20.97
N GLY A 17 7.65 -3.25 21.42
CA GLY A 17 8.64 -3.34 22.50
C GLY A 17 9.92 -2.56 22.21
N GLY A 18 10.49 -1.92 23.23
CA GLY A 18 11.76 -1.20 23.15
C GLY A 18 12.96 -2.11 22.85
N GLY A 19 14.03 -1.52 22.34
CA GLY A 19 15.31 -2.17 22.10
C GLY A 19 15.98 -2.63 23.41
N ASN A 20 16.68 -3.76 23.35
CA ASN A 20 17.32 -4.36 24.53
C ASN A 20 18.61 -3.59 24.88
N GLY A 21 18.82 -3.28 26.17
CA GLY A 21 19.98 -2.53 26.67
C GLY A 21 20.41 -2.98 28.07
N THR A 22 21.69 -2.77 28.41
CA THR A 22 22.34 -3.27 29.63
C THR A 22 21.95 -2.54 30.92
N SER A 23 21.24 -1.42 30.82
CA SER A 23 20.65 -0.67 31.92
C SER A 23 19.39 0.06 31.44
N SER A 24 18.20 -0.33 31.92
CA SER A 24 16.86 0.24 31.62
C SER A 24 16.50 0.41 30.13
N GLY A 25 15.53 -0.37 29.65
CA GLY A 25 14.89 -0.13 28.35
C GLY A 25 14.02 1.14 28.39
N ALA A 26 14.03 1.92 27.31
CA ALA A 26 13.20 3.11 27.23
C ALA A 26 11.72 2.77 26.98
N ASN A 27 10.83 3.64 27.43
CA ASN A 27 9.39 3.47 27.25
C ASN A 27 9.01 3.64 25.78
N GLY A 28 8.08 2.79 25.34
CA GLY A 28 7.43 2.93 24.04
C GLY A 28 6.54 4.17 23.98
N GLY A 29 6.30 4.66 22.77
CA GLY A 29 5.37 5.74 22.50
C GLY A 29 3.92 5.26 22.37
N GLY A 30 2.97 6.12 22.74
CA GLY A 30 1.55 5.94 22.41
C GLY A 30 1.23 6.27 20.95
N PHE A 31 -0.07 6.29 20.60
CA PHE A 31 -0.51 6.70 19.25
C PHE A 31 0.05 8.08 18.87
N GLY A 32 0.63 8.19 17.68
CA GLY A 32 1.29 9.38 17.15
C GLY A 32 2.61 9.75 17.86
N SER A 33 3.04 8.98 18.86
CA SER A 33 4.21 9.31 19.68
C SER A 33 5.35 8.33 19.42
N GLY A 34 6.54 8.88 19.24
CA GLY A 34 7.76 8.08 19.14
C GLY A 34 8.18 7.50 20.49
N GLY A 35 9.06 6.50 20.43
CA GLY A 35 9.69 5.97 21.63
C GLY A 35 10.67 6.96 22.26
N THR A 36 10.88 6.83 23.57
CA THR A 36 11.87 7.65 24.29
C THR A 36 13.30 7.19 23.99
N GLY A 37 14.25 8.12 23.99
CA GLY A 37 15.67 7.80 23.81
C GLY A 37 16.44 7.79 25.13
N PHE A 38 17.51 6.99 25.22
CA PHE A 38 18.38 6.92 26.40
C PHE A 38 19.87 7.00 26.05
N ALA A 39 20.62 7.75 26.86
CA ALA A 39 22.07 7.87 26.73
C ALA A 39 22.82 6.57 27.07
N THR A 40 22.28 5.76 27.97
CA THR A 40 22.86 4.51 28.47
C THR A 40 21.81 3.40 28.45
N GLY A 41 21.32 3.02 27.27
CA GLY A 41 20.27 2.00 27.12
C GLY A 41 19.80 1.85 25.67
N GLY A 42 18.90 0.89 25.42
CA GLY A 42 18.21 0.73 24.13
C GLY A 42 17.06 1.73 23.97
N GLY A 43 16.76 2.12 22.73
CA GLY A 43 15.70 3.07 22.42
C GLY A 43 14.29 2.46 22.56
N GLY A 44 13.30 3.25 22.92
CA GLY A 44 11.92 2.80 23.11
C GLY A 44 11.23 2.56 21.77
N GLY A 45 10.26 1.65 21.70
CA GLY A 45 9.52 1.44 20.46
C GLY A 45 8.55 2.59 20.15
N GLY A 46 8.23 2.80 18.89
CA GLY A 46 7.21 3.75 18.47
C GLY A 46 5.79 3.18 18.59
N GLY A 47 4.82 4.04 18.86
CA GLY A 47 3.39 3.73 18.72
C GLY A 47 2.93 3.73 17.27
N VAL A 48 1.63 3.54 17.02
CA VAL A 48 1.05 3.77 15.68
C VAL A 48 1.36 5.19 15.23
N GLY A 49 2.00 5.37 14.07
CA GLY A 49 2.50 6.65 13.55
C GLY A 49 3.75 7.19 14.24
N GLY A 50 4.27 6.48 15.25
CA GLY A 50 5.43 6.87 16.04
C GLY A 50 6.72 6.18 15.58
N GLY A 51 7.80 6.95 15.48
CA GLY A 51 9.14 6.42 15.22
C GLY A 51 9.77 5.76 16.45
N GLY A 52 10.79 4.95 16.22
CA GLY A 52 11.61 4.39 17.29
C GLY A 52 12.42 5.46 18.02
N GLY A 53 12.51 5.32 19.33
CA GLY A 53 13.39 6.10 20.18
C GLY A 53 14.85 5.76 19.94
N SER A 54 15.72 6.66 20.34
CA SER A 54 17.13 6.55 20.05
C SER A 54 17.98 5.99 21.17
N SER A 55 19.16 5.47 20.83
CA SER A 55 20.07 4.88 21.80
C SER A 55 21.47 5.48 21.72
N GLY A 56 22.02 5.80 22.90
CA GLY A 56 23.39 6.25 23.08
C GLY A 56 24.42 5.11 23.05
N ASN A 57 24.05 3.95 23.60
CA ASN A 57 24.96 2.84 23.90
C ASN A 57 24.27 1.45 23.74
N GLY A 58 23.20 1.37 22.95
CA GLY A 58 22.35 0.19 22.77
C GLY A 58 21.70 0.18 21.39
N THR A 59 20.77 -0.74 21.08
CA THR A 59 20.07 -0.72 19.80
C THR A 59 18.99 0.36 19.75
N GLY A 60 18.79 0.97 18.58
CA GLY A 60 17.68 1.88 18.35
C GLY A 60 16.33 1.18 18.57
N GLY A 61 15.32 1.93 19.01
CA GLY A 61 13.98 1.40 19.20
C GLY A 61 13.30 1.06 17.88
N GLY A 62 12.40 0.07 17.89
CA GLY A 62 11.60 -0.24 16.70
C GLY A 62 10.59 0.86 16.39
N GLY A 63 10.25 1.08 15.12
CA GLY A 63 9.13 1.93 14.75
C GLY A 63 7.79 1.21 14.89
N GLY A 64 6.70 1.96 15.05
CA GLY A 64 5.35 1.41 14.97
C GLY A 64 4.77 1.45 13.55
N PHE A 65 3.46 1.27 13.41
CA PHE A 65 2.79 1.35 12.09
C PHE A 65 3.04 2.72 11.43
N GLY A 66 3.68 2.77 10.26
CA GLY A 66 4.11 3.99 9.56
C GLY A 66 5.34 4.67 10.18
N GLY A 67 5.89 4.14 11.26
CA GLY A 67 7.02 4.71 11.99
C GLY A 67 8.35 4.09 11.60
N GLY A 68 9.35 4.94 11.36
CA GLY A 68 10.73 4.49 11.11
C GLY A 68 11.43 3.97 12.37
N GLY A 69 12.50 3.20 12.18
CA GLY A 69 13.35 2.74 13.28
C GLY A 69 14.16 3.88 13.91
N GLY A 70 14.48 3.75 15.19
CA GLY A 70 15.28 4.71 15.94
C GLY A 70 16.76 4.67 15.60
N TYR A 71 17.47 5.77 15.86
CA TYR A 71 18.91 5.85 15.64
C TYR A 71 19.71 5.19 16.78
N SER A 72 20.90 4.68 16.46
CA SER A 72 21.88 4.21 17.45
C SER A 72 23.23 4.90 17.27
N SER A 73 23.75 5.57 18.31
CA SER A 73 25.05 6.24 18.25
C SER A 73 26.24 5.31 18.48
N LEU A 74 27.39 5.71 17.91
CA LEU A 74 28.68 5.02 17.99
C LEU A 74 29.27 5.12 19.40
N ASN A 75 29.14 4.09 20.23
CA ASN A 75 30.05 3.92 21.36
C ASN A 75 30.52 2.47 21.48
N THR A 76 31.83 2.32 21.57
CA THR A 76 32.66 1.28 20.94
C THR A 76 32.90 0.05 21.81
N ALA A 77 31.84 -0.62 22.29
CA ALA A 77 32.02 -1.88 23.04
C ALA A 77 31.03 -3.01 22.69
N PHE A 78 29.90 -2.72 22.01
CA PHE A 78 28.86 -3.70 21.69
C PHE A 78 28.28 -3.46 20.28
N ILE A 79 27.77 -4.50 19.62
CA ILE A 79 27.12 -4.39 18.30
C ILE A 79 25.85 -3.54 18.46
N SER A 80 25.90 -2.29 18.07
CA SER A 80 24.80 -1.33 18.19
C SER A 80 24.13 -1.15 16.82
N ASN A 81 22.95 -1.74 16.65
CA ASN A 81 22.14 -1.66 15.42
C ASN A 81 21.12 -0.52 15.48
N GLY A 82 20.80 0.04 14.31
CA GLY A 82 19.64 0.90 14.14
C GLY A 82 18.35 0.13 14.44
N GLY A 83 17.30 0.88 14.77
CA GLY A 83 15.98 0.32 15.03
C GLY A 83 15.38 -0.32 13.78
N VAL A 84 14.54 -1.33 14.00
CA VAL A 84 13.71 -1.92 12.95
C VAL A 84 12.57 -0.96 12.62
N GLY A 85 12.34 -0.64 11.36
CA GLY A 85 11.15 0.10 10.93
C GLY A 85 9.89 -0.72 11.15
N GLY A 86 8.80 -0.09 11.58
CA GLY A 86 7.51 -0.78 11.64
C GLY A 86 6.91 -0.95 10.25
N PHE A 87 5.69 -1.48 10.14
CA PHE A 87 5.01 -1.63 8.83
C PHE A 87 4.95 -0.27 8.11
N GLY A 88 5.48 -0.15 6.89
CA GLY A 88 5.60 1.14 6.18
C GLY A 88 6.73 2.05 6.67
N GLY A 89 7.49 1.64 7.68
CA GLY A 89 8.57 2.39 8.27
C GLY A 89 9.92 2.04 7.68
N GLY A 90 10.73 3.05 7.37
CA GLY A 90 12.11 2.86 6.97
C GLY A 90 13.00 2.41 8.13
N ALA A 91 14.15 1.82 7.79
CA ALA A 91 15.13 1.38 8.77
C ALA A 91 15.75 2.55 9.56
N GLY A 92 16.02 2.33 10.83
CA GLY A 92 16.80 3.26 11.66
C GLY A 92 18.28 3.25 11.28
N GLY A 93 18.91 4.42 11.36
CA GLY A 93 20.34 4.58 11.09
C GLY A 93 21.22 4.16 12.28
N CYS A 94 22.46 3.78 11.99
CA CYS A 94 23.49 3.53 13.00
C CYS A 94 24.88 3.72 12.42
N GLY A 95 25.89 3.85 13.27
CA GLY A 95 27.26 4.05 12.80
C GLY A 95 28.05 2.77 12.48
N ASN A 96 27.65 1.58 12.95
CA ASN A 96 28.40 0.33 12.73
C ASN A 96 27.53 -0.93 12.45
N GLY A 97 26.23 -0.91 12.72
CA GLY A 97 25.29 -2.01 12.43
C GLY A 97 24.37 -1.72 11.23
N ASN A 98 23.31 -2.49 11.05
CA ASN A 98 22.22 -2.17 10.13
C ASN A 98 20.87 -2.19 10.88
N GLY A 99 20.04 -1.17 10.68
CA GLY A 99 18.61 -1.30 10.93
C GLY A 99 17.95 -2.25 9.92
N VAL A 100 16.69 -2.61 10.16
CA VAL A 100 15.91 -3.40 9.19
C VAL A 100 14.70 -2.56 8.81
N ASN A 101 14.37 -2.53 7.53
CA ASN A 101 13.16 -1.85 7.07
C ASN A 101 11.92 -2.67 7.40
N GLY A 102 10.79 -1.98 7.60
CA GLY A 102 9.50 -2.65 7.53
C GLY A 102 9.04 -2.87 6.09
N PHE A 103 7.89 -3.50 5.94
CA PHE A 103 7.21 -3.67 4.65
C PHE A 103 7.05 -2.32 3.94
N GLY A 104 7.43 -2.21 2.67
CA GLY A 104 7.45 -0.94 1.93
C GLY A 104 8.51 0.09 2.37
N GLY A 105 9.24 -0.15 3.46
CA GLY A 105 10.25 0.78 3.97
C GLY A 105 11.58 0.65 3.22
N GLY A 106 12.32 1.76 3.12
CA GLY A 106 13.69 1.76 2.61
C GLY A 106 14.66 1.10 3.58
N ALA A 107 15.56 0.28 3.07
CA ALA A 107 16.66 -0.34 3.82
C ALA A 107 17.68 0.71 4.30
N PRO A 108 18.51 0.45 5.33
CA PRO A 108 19.61 1.36 5.63
C PRO A 108 20.69 1.24 4.55
N LEU A 109 21.56 2.24 4.41
CA LEU A 109 22.74 2.10 3.56
C LEU A 109 23.70 1.06 4.18
N THR A 110 23.91 -0.07 3.50
CA THR A 110 24.90 -1.08 3.87
C THR A 110 26.29 -0.63 3.47
N ALA A 111 26.88 0.28 4.24
CA ALA A 111 28.31 0.48 4.17
C ALA A 111 28.93 -0.03 5.47
N PRO A 112 29.34 -1.32 5.54
CA PRO A 112 30.23 -1.73 6.61
C PRO A 112 31.43 -0.77 6.54
N ASN A 113 31.83 -0.18 7.67
CA ASN A 113 33.00 0.69 7.78
C ASN A 113 32.93 2.10 7.14
N SER A 114 31.76 2.65 6.79
CA SER A 114 31.68 4.09 6.50
C SER A 114 31.59 4.95 7.78
N PRO A 115 32.49 5.92 8.00
CA PRO A 115 32.46 6.82 9.17
C PRO A 115 31.34 7.86 9.12
N SER A 116 30.44 7.79 8.14
CA SER A 116 29.28 8.67 8.00
C SER A 116 28.10 8.07 8.75
N PRO A 117 27.31 8.85 9.53
CA PRO A 117 26.12 8.33 10.20
C PRO A 117 25.25 7.56 9.20
N GLY A 118 25.05 6.26 9.45
CA GLY A 118 24.38 5.37 8.50
C GLY A 118 23.02 5.91 8.09
N GLY A 119 22.78 5.94 6.78
CA GLY A 119 21.59 6.53 6.18
C GLY A 119 20.30 5.90 6.67
N PHE A 120 19.30 6.73 6.94
CA PHE A 120 17.95 6.29 7.30
C PHE A 120 17.21 5.78 6.07
N GLY A 121 16.39 4.76 6.26
CA GLY A 121 15.42 4.32 5.27
C GLY A 121 14.23 5.28 5.20
N GLY A 122 13.71 5.51 4.00
CA GLY A 122 12.44 6.22 3.81
C GLY A 122 11.24 5.35 4.20
N GLY A 123 10.13 5.98 4.59
CA GLY A 123 8.86 5.28 4.82
C GLY A 123 8.15 4.93 3.50
N ALA A 124 7.20 4.00 3.54
CA ALA A 124 6.36 3.68 2.39
C ALA A 124 5.27 4.74 2.15
N GLY A 125 4.92 4.99 0.89
CA GLY A 125 3.70 5.70 0.53
C GLY A 125 2.62 4.71 0.15
N MET A 126 1.50 4.69 0.87
CA MET A 126 0.43 3.70 0.66
C MET A 126 -0.90 4.38 0.31
N GLY A 127 -1.47 4.03 -0.84
CA GLY A 127 -2.75 4.57 -1.29
C GLY A 127 -2.62 6.01 -1.73
N GLY A 128 -2.44 6.27 -3.03
CA GLY A 128 -2.35 7.65 -3.52
C GLY A 128 -3.65 8.44 -3.38
N ALA A 129 -4.79 7.74 -3.36
CA ALA A 129 -6.10 8.31 -3.02
C ALA A 129 -6.63 7.76 -1.69
N ILE A 130 -6.65 6.43 -1.53
CA ILE A 130 -7.28 5.77 -0.39
C ILE A 130 -6.35 4.73 0.20
N PHE A 131 -6.14 4.82 1.51
CA PHE A 131 -5.61 3.74 2.31
C PHE A 131 -6.72 3.14 3.20
N ASN A 132 -7.17 1.93 2.90
CA ASN A 132 -8.15 1.18 3.68
C ASN A 132 -7.46 0.20 4.63
N HIS A 133 -7.57 0.38 5.93
CA HIS A 133 -7.00 -0.52 6.93
C HIS A 133 -8.11 -1.19 7.76
N ARG A 134 -8.32 -2.50 7.54
CA ARG A 134 -9.36 -3.31 8.20
C ARG A 134 -10.79 -2.80 8.04
N GLY A 135 -11.00 -1.83 7.15
CA GLY A 135 -12.29 -1.25 6.84
C GLY A 135 -12.96 -1.92 5.65
N SER A 136 -14.14 -1.41 5.31
CA SER A 136 -14.86 -1.76 4.09
C SER A 136 -14.92 -0.56 3.16
N LEU A 137 -14.62 -0.76 1.88
CA LEU A 137 -14.74 0.25 0.83
C LEU A 137 -15.60 -0.31 -0.31
N THR A 138 -16.56 0.49 -0.76
CA THR A 138 -17.31 0.22 -1.99
C THR A 138 -17.15 1.41 -2.92
N LEU A 139 -16.70 1.14 -4.15
CA LEU A 139 -16.63 2.10 -5.23
C LEU A 139 -17.61 1.69 -6.32
N THR A 140 -18.53 2.58 -6.67
CA THR A 140 -19.51 2.37 -7.73
C THR A 140 -19.53 3.59 -8.62
N ASN A 141 -19.34 3.43 -9.93
CA ASN A 141 -19.31 4.55 -10.87
C ASN A 141 -18.24 5.61 -10.53
N VAL A 142 -17.02 5.17 -10.22
CA VAL A 142 -15.93 6.08 -9.84
C VAL A 142 -14.84 6.08 -10.91
N THR A 143 -14.45 7.27 -11.38
CA THR A 143 -13.19 7.47 -12.09
C THR A 143 -12.09 7.84 -11.09
N MET A 144 -11.06 7.02 -10.94
CA MET A 144 -9.84 7.34 -10.20
C MET A 144 -8.65 7.34 -11.16
N THR A 145 -8.13 8.53 -11.47
CA THR A 145 -7.00 8.67 -12.39
C THR A 145 -6.01 9.71 -11.91
N GLY A 146 -4.74 9.53 -12.27
CA GLY A 146 -3.67 10.46 -11.90
C GLY A 146 -3.33 10.46 -10.41
N ASN A 147 -3.76 9.46 -9.64
CA ASN A 147 -3.37 9.34 -8.23
C ASN A 147 -1.96 8.76 -8.12
N THR A 148 -1.17 9.25 -7.16
CA THR A 148 0.22 8.83 -6.98
C THR A 148 0.48 8.43 -5.54
N ALA A 149 0.95 7.19 -5.32
CA ALA A 149 1.55 6.81 -4.04
C ALA A 149 3.08 6.96 -4.15
N SER A 150 3.68 7.78 -3.27
CA SER A 150 5.12 8.06 -3.29
C SER A 150 5.78 7.61 -2.00
N GLY A 151 6.78 6.74 -2.12
CA GLY A 151 7.67 6.37 -1.03
C GLY A 151 8.38 7.59 -0.47
N GLY A 152 8.46 7.66 0.86
CA GLY A 152 9.17 8.70 1.58
C GLY A 152 10.66 8.72 1.24
N GLY A 153 11.23 9.92 1.30
CA GLY A 153 12.66 10.14 1.11
C GLY A 153 13.51 9.50 2.22
N GLY A 154 14.77 9.27 1.91
CA GLY A 154 15.75 8.63 2.78
C GLY A 154 17.00 8.34 1.96
N SER A 155 18.02 7.77 2.58
CA SER A 155 19.20 7.32 1.84
C SER A 155 18.87 6.17 0.89
N ASN A 156 17.92 5.32 1.28
CA ASN A 156 17.14 4.52 0.34
C ASN A 156 15.68 4.94 0.49
N PRO A 157 15.00 5.38 -0.58
CA PRO A 157 13.57 5.69 -0.53
C PRO A 157 12.74 4.47 -0.12
N GLY A 158 11.57 4.71 0.48
CA GLY A 158 10.57 3.65 0.61
C GLY A 158 9.86 3.35 -0.72
N SER A 159 8.98 2.36 -0.72
CA SER A 159 8.12 1.98 -1.85
C SER A 159 6.84 2.83 -1.88
N GLY A 160 6.35 3.17 -3.07
CA GLY A 160 4.98 3.58 -3.31
C GLY A 160 4.12 2.35 -3.62
N LEU A 161 2.99 2.19 -2.93
CA LEU A 161 2.13 1.01 -3.03
C LEU A 161 0.66 1.44 -3.19
N GLY A 162 -0.02 0.90 -4.20
CA GLY A 162 -1.42 1.24 -4.47
C GLY A 162 -1.58 2.68 -4.94
N GLY A 163 -1.22 2.96 -6.19
CA GLY A 163 -1.24 4.30 -6.78
C GLY A 163 -2.58 5.01 -6.61
N ALA A 164 -3.70 4.28 -6.68
CA ALA A 164 -4.98 4.77 -6.21
C ALA A 164 -5.31 4.22 -4.80
N ILE A 165 -5.30 2.90 -4.64
CA ILE A 165 -5.83 2.25 -3.44
C ILE A 165 -4.82 1.29 -2.86
N PHE A 166 -4.56 1.42 -1.56
CA PHE A 166 -3.92 0.39 -0.77
C PHE A 166 -4.92 -0.18 0.25
N ASN A 167 -5.09 -1.49 0.27
CA ASN A 167 -5.99 -2.21 1.16
C ASN A 167 -5.15 -3.11 2.07
N LEU A 168 -5.17 -2.83 3.37
CA LEU A 168 -4.51 -3.64 4.38
C LEU A 168 -5.56 -4.34 5.24
N ASN A 169 -5.65 -5.66 5.10
CA ASN A 169 -6.54 -6.50 5.90
C ASN A 169 -8.04 -6.08 5.86
N GLY A 170 -8.46 -5.38 4.80
CA GLY A 170 -9.81 -4.86 4.62
C GLY A 170 -10.56 -5.54 3.49
N ASN A 171 -11.81 -5.11 3.28
CA ASN A 171 -12.68 -5.61 2.22
C ASN A 171 -13.02 -4.48 1.24
N ILE A 172 -12.71 -4.68 -0.05
CA ILE A 172 -12.99 -3.72 -1.11
C ILE A 172 -13.87 -4.35 -2.19
N MET A 173 -14.91 -3.63 -2.58
CA MET A 173 -15.70 -3.89 -3.78
C MET A 173 -15.58 -2.72 -4.75
N ILE A 174 -15.10 -3.00 -5.96
CA ILE A 174 -15.03 -2.04 -7.07
C ILE A 174 -16.02 -2.48 -8.13
N GLN A 175 -16.99 -1.64 -8.45
CA GLN A 175 -18.03 -1.94 -9.42
C GLN A 175 -18.21 -0.79 -10.40
N PHE A 176 -18.32 -1.08 -11.70
CA PHE A 176 -18.54 -0.07 -12.74
C PHE A 176 -17.62 1.15 -12.56
N SER A 177 -16.33 0.93 -12.29
CA SER A 177 -15.39 2.00 -11.98
C SER A 177 -14.18 1.95 -12.91
N THR A 178 -13.62 3.11 -13.21
CA THR A 178 -12.45 3.28 -14.07
C THR A 178 -11.28 3.75 -13.23
N LEU A 179 -10.32 2.87 -12.98
CA LEU A 179 -9.09 3.16 -12.28
C LEU A 179 -7.95 3.11 -13.31
N ALA A 180 -7.49 4.27 -13.77
CA ALA A 180 -6.55 4.34 -14.87
C ALA A 180 -5.44 5.38 -14.67
N ASN A 181 -4.26 5.17 -15.24
CA ASN A 181 -3.14 6.14 -15.19
C ASN A 181 -2.80 6.58 -13.76
N ASN A 182 -2.87 5.68 -12.79
CA ASN A 182 -2.37 5.93 -11.44
C ASN A 182 -0.92 5.50 -11.37
N SER A 183 -0.11 6.15 -10.55
CA SER A 183 1.32 5.91 -10.49
C SER A 183 1.78 5.57 -9.09
N VAL A 184 2.92 4.90 -9.04
CA VAL A 184 3.66 4.69 -7.82
C VAL A 184 5.11 5.10 -8.02
N SER A 185 5.76 5.59 -6.97
CA SER A 185 7.15 6.02 -7.01
C SER A 185 7.87 5.64 -5.73
N GLY A 186 9.17 5.37 -5.82
CA GLY A 186 9.96 4.87 -4.71
C GLY A 186 10.82 3.68 -5.13
N ASN A 187 11.25 2.89 -4.15
CA ASN A 187 12.11 1.73 -4.35
C ASN A 187 11.30 0.45 -4.65
N ASN A 188 10.17 0.61 -5.33
CA ASN A 188 9.08 -0.36 -5.43
C ASN A 188 9.57 -1.76 -5.85
N GLY A 189 9.31 -2.78 -5.04
CA GLY A 189 9.70 -4.17 -5.30
C GLY A 189 11.22 -4.47 -5.23
N SER A 190 12.07 -3.47 -4.97
CA SER A 190 13.53 -3.63 -4.87
C SER A 190 14.00 -4.01 -3.46
N SER A 191 13.15 -3.81 -2.45
CA SER A 191 13.38 -4.20 -1.05
C SER A 191 12.53 -5.44 -0.74
N GLY A 192 13.18 -6.60 -0.58
CA GLY A 192 12.51 -7.92 -0.59
C GLY A 192 11.25 -8.03 0.27
N GLY A 193 10.12 -8.34 -0.39
CA GLY A 193 8.82 -8.62 0.23
C GLY A 193 7.66 -7.92 -0.47
N ASP A 194 7.87 -6.76 -1.07
CA ASP A 194 6.78 -6.06 -1.75
C ASP A 194 6.56 -6.67 -3.15
N ALA A 195 5.33 -7.04 -3.52
CA ALA A 195 4.99 -7.03 -4.95
C ALA A 195 5.13 -5.59 -5.46
N GLY A 196 5.53 -5.44 -6.73
CA GLY A 196 5.82 -4.15 -7.35
C GLY A 196 4.60 -3.23 -7.48
N ASP A 197 4.55 -2.55 -8.61
CA ASP A 197 3.68 -1.39 -8.79
C ASP A 197 2.24 -1.83 -8.99
N ALA A 198 1.27 -1.12 -8.42
CA ALA A 198 -0.15 -1.41 -8.63
C ALA A 198 -1.01 -0.17 -8.47
N THR A 199 -2.05 -0.04 -9.30
CA THR A 199 -3.13 0.93 -9.04
C THR A 199 -3.95 0.51 -7.81
N VAL A 200 -4.27 -0.79 -7.70
CA VAL A 200 -4.94 -1.38 -6.54
C VAL A 200 -4.04 -2.44 -5.90
N TYR A 201 -3.64 -2.19 -4.66
CA TYR A 201 -2.81 -3.10 -3.90
C TYR A 201 -3.57 -3.65 -2.70
N SER A 202 -3.84 -4.94 -2.66
CA SER A 202 -4.55 -5.61 -1.56
C SER A 202 -3.64 -6.58 -0.84
N LEU A 203 -3.46 -6.36 0.46
CA LEU A 203 -2.50 -7.05 1.30
C LEU A 203 -3.15 -7.60 2.56
N ALA A 204 -3.00 -8.90 2.78
CA ALA A 204 -3.27 -9.53 4.08
C ALA A 204 -1.95 -9.73 4.84
N TYR A 205 -1.74 -8.97 5.91
CA TYR A 205 -0.47 -8.92 6.64
C TYR A 205 -0.66 -8.78 8.15
N GLY A 206 0.19 -9.47 8.91
CA GLY A 206 0.15 -9.47 10.37
C GLY A 206 -1.07 -10.18 10.96
N ASN A 207 -1.08 -10.34 12.27
CA ASN A 207 -2.19 -10.97 12.99
C ASN A 207 -3.21 -9.91 13.43
N LYS A 208 -4.43 -10.35 13.75
CA LYS A 208 -5.44 -9.51 14.40
C LYS A 208 -4.99 -9.14 15.81
N ILE A 209 -5.20 -7.88 16.18
CA ILE A 209 -4.82 -7.37 17.51
C ILE A 209 -5.73 -7.97 18.60
N GLN A 210 -6.98 -8.31 18.25
CA GLN A 210 -8.00 -8.76 19.18
C GLN A 210 -7.71 -10.16 19.76
N ASP A 211 -7.26 -11.08 18.91
CA ASP A 211 -7.17 -12.51 19.25
C ASP A 211 -5.91 -13.20 18.71
N GLY A 212 -5.03 -12.46 18.02
CA GLY A 212 -3.82 -13.02 17.41
C GLY A 212 -4.08 -13.93 16.20
N SER A 213 -5.33 -14.04 15.73
CA SER A 213 -5.67 -14.86 14.57
C SER A 213 -5.15 -14.26 13.25
N ALA A 214 -5.13 -15.06 12.19
CA ALA A 214 -4.76 -14.61 10.86
C ALA A 214 -5.67 -13.47 10.38
N SER A 215 -5.09 -12.50 9.67
CA SER A 215 -5.79 -11.43 8.98
C SER A 215 -6.21 -11.84 7.57
N ASN A 216 -7.26 -11.19 7.07
CA ASN A 216 -7.81 -11.41 5.74
C ASN A 216 -7.88 -10.10 4.97
N ALA A 217 -7.61 -10.12 3.67
CA ALA A 217 -7.89 -9.03 2.75
C ALA A 217 -8.74 -9.54 1.58
N ALA A 218 -9.86 -8.87 1.31
CA ALA A 218 -10.76 -9.23 0.23
C ALA A 218 -10.85 -8.09 -0.79
N LEU A 219 -10.69 -8.43 -2.06
CA LEU A 219 -10.84 -7.52 -3.19
C LEU A 219 -11.77 -8.16 -4.22
N THR A 220 -12.91 -7.53 -4.45
CA THR A 220 -13.85 -7.90 -5.52
C THR A 220 -13.85 -6.80 -6.56
N ILE A 221 -13.64 -7.16 -7.83
CA ILE A 221 -13.69 -6.23 -8.97
C ILE A 221 -14.76 -6.72 -9.95
N ALA A 222 -15.70 -5.85 -10.29
CA ALA A 222 -16.88 -6.17 -11.06
C ALA A 222 -17.16 -5.14 -12.14
N ASN A 223 -17.34 -5.58 -13.40
CA ASN A 223 -17.71 -4.70 -14.52
C ASN A 223 -16.84 -3.43 -14.63
N SER A 224 -15.55 -3.52 -14.29
CA SER A 224 -14.67 -2.37 -14.07
C SER A 224 -13.45 -2.40 -14.98
N ILE A 225 -12.82 -1.22 -15.13
CA ILE A 225 -11.60 -1.02 -15.90
C ILE A 225 -10.48 -0.66 -14.90
N VAL A 226 -9.41 -1.45 -14.85
CA VAL A 226 -8.22 -1.19 -14.03
C VAL A 226 -6.97 -1.36 -14.89
N VAL A 227 -6.41 -0.26 -15.39
CA VAL A 227 -5.35 -0.30 -16.42
C VAL A 227 -4.33 0.82 -16.29
N GLY A 228 -3.16 0.63 -16.89
CA GLY A 228 -2.23 1.72 -17.15
C GLY A 228 -1.55 2.25 -15.90
N THR A 229 -1.28 1.38 -14.92
CA THR A 229 -0.44 1.73 -13.78
C THR A 229 0.93 2.17 -14.27
N MET A 230 1.31 3.40 -13.93
CA MET A 230 2.60 3.98 -14.30
C MET A 230 3.62 3.68 -13.21
N ALA A 231 4.47 2.70 -13.49
CA ALA A 231 5.56 2.28 -12.64
C ALA A 231 6.73 3.28 -12.65
N SER A 232 7.44 3.41 -11.54
CA SER A 232 8.74 4.11 -11.49
C SER A 232 9.86 3.08 -11.33
N TYR A 233 10.88 3.14 -12.19
CA TYR A 233 12.09 2.31 -12.12
C TYR A 233 11.89 0.79 -12.23
N GLY A 234 11.59 0.29 -13.43
CA GLY A 234 11.86 -1.11 -13.81
C GLY A 234 11.12 -2.21 -13.05
N ALA A 235 10.27 -1.86 -12.08
CA ALA A 235 9.31 -2.75 -11.46
C ALA A 235 8.14 -3.01 -12.44
N GLY A 236 7.52 -4.20 -12.35
CA GLY A 236 6.43 -4.60 -13.22
C GLY A 236 5.28 -3.58 -13.24
N ASN A 237 4.49 -3.59 -14.30
CA ASN A 237 3.35 -2.71 -14.53
C ASN A 237 2.03 -3.38 -14.11
N ASP A 238 2.01 -4.05 -12.95
CA ASP A 238 0.79 -4.68 -12.47
C ASP A 238 -0.27 -3.61 -12.22
N ASP A 239 -1.53 -3.91 -12.52
CA ASP A 239 -2.64 -3.00 -12.25
C ASP A 239 -3.34 -3.35 -10.94
N VAL A 240 -3.39 -4.65 -10.66
CA VAL A 240 -3.98 -5.21 -9.45
C VAL A 240 -2.99 -6.17 -8.80
N VAL A 241 -2.69 -5.93 -7.54
CA VAL A 241 -1.89 -6.83 -6.70
C VAL A 241 -2.78 -7.36 -5.57
N SER A 242 -2.76 -8.67 -5.35
CA SER A 242 -3.41 -9.32 -4.21
C SER A 242 -2.48 -10.33 -3.55
N LEU A 243 -1.93 -9.98 -2.39
CA LEU A 243 -0.94 -10.79 -1.68
C LEU A 243 -1.34 -11.07 -0.24
N ALA A 244 -0.87 -12.21 0.26
CA ALA A 244 -0.93 -12.58 1.66
C ALA A 244 0.43 -13.05 2.17
N PHE A 245 0.69 -12.77 3.45
CA PHE A 245 1.92 -13.17 4.13
C PHE A 245 1.65 -14.20 5.22
N LEU A 246 2.53 -15.20 5.34
CA LEU A 246 2.39 -16.31 6.29
C LEU A 246 1.02 -17.01 6.19
N VAL A 247 0.30 -17.14 7.30
CA VAL A 247 -1.01 -17.82 7.41
C VAL A 247 -2.20 -16.94 7.03
N ASN A 248 -1.95 -15.70 6.61
CA ASN A 248 -3.00 -14.77 6.21
C ASN A 248 -3.62 -15.18 4.88
N THR A 249 -4.82 -14.68 4.61
CA THR A 249 -5.54 -14.97 3.37
C THR A 249 -5.85 -13.70 2.60
N ALA A 250 -5.48 -13.65 1.33
CA ALA A 250 -5.89 -12.60 0.41
C ALA A 250 -6.72 -13.21 -0.72
N THR A 251 -7.91 -12.68 -0.94
CA THR A 251 -8.80 -13.14 -2.00
C THR A 251 -9.02 -12.02 -3.02
N LEU A 252 -8.67 -12.30 -4.27
CA LEU A 252 -9.07 -11.50 -5.42
C LEU A 252 -10.14 -12.26 -6.20
N THR A 253 -11.30 -11.64 -6.37
CA THR A 253 -12.41 -12.20 -7.13
C THR A 253 -12.85 -11.21 -8.20
N TYR A 254 -12.76 -11.65 -9.45
CA TYR A 254 -13.41 -10.96 -10.56
C TYR A 254 -14.85 -11.47 -10.67
N THR A 255 -15.80 -10.57 -10.83
CA THR A 255 -17.19 -10.92 -11.17
C THR A 255 -17.66 -10.11 -12.37
N GLY A 256 -18.63 -10.64 -13.11
CA GLY A 256 -18.99 -10.07 -14.41
C GLY A 256 -17.80 -10.05 -15.36
N ALA A 257 -17.74 -9.04 -16.23
CA ALA A 257 -16.66 -8.89 -17.19
C ALA A 257 -15.78 -7.71 -16.77
N ASN A 258 -14.46 -7.90 -16.66
CA ASN A 258 -13.53 -6.82 -16.30
C ASN A 258 -12.46 -6.60 -17.36
N LEU A 259 -11.98 -5.36 -17.48
CA LEU A 259 -10.79 -5.01 -18.26
C LEU A 259 -9.66 -4.69 -17.29
N VAL A 260 -8.67 -5.57 -17.22
CA VAL A 260 -7.53 -5.42 -16.31
C VAL A 260 -6.26 -5.69 -17.10
N GLY A 261 -5.29 -4.79 -17.04
CA GLY A 261 -4.05 -4.96 -17.81
C GLY A 261 -3.22 -6.10 -17.26
N LEU A 262 -2.69 -5.96 -16.04
CA LEU A 262 -1.95 -7.03 -15.36
C LEU A 262 -2.45 -7.27 -13.93
N THR A 263 -2.45 -8.55 -13.54
CA THR A 263 -2.79 -8.99 -12.19
C THR A 263 -1.66 -9.82 -11.61
N SER A 264 -1.21 -9.48 -10.41
CA SER A 264 -0.26 -10.25 -9.62
C SER A 264 -0.93 -10.81 -8.36
N GLY A 265 -0.87 -12.12 -8.21
CA GLY A 265 -1.58 -12.88 -7.19
C GLY A 265 -2.61 -13.86 -7.78
N THR A 266 -3.19 -14.68 -6.91
CA THR A 266 -4.22 -15.66 -7.32
C THR A 266 -5.58 -14.98 -7.37
N SER A 267 -6.21 -15.02 -8.54
CA SER A 267 -7.58 -14.56 -8.75
C SER A 267 -8.54 -15.73 -8.95
N SER A 268 -9.83 -15.45 -8.75
CA SER A 268 -10.94 -16.38 -8.96
C SER A 268 -12.06 -15.70 -9.75
N GLY A 269 -12.96 -16.48 -10.34
CA GLY A 269 -14.04 -15.99 -11.19
C GLY A 269 -13.64 -15.90 -12.67
N PRO A 270 -14.38 -15.14 -13.49
CA PRO A 270 -14.06 -14.96 -14.90
C PRO A 270 -12.71 -14.27 -15.09
N THR A 271 -11.91 -14.76 -16.03
CA THR A 271 -10.64 -14.14 -16.39
C THR A 271 -10.90 -12.73 -16.96
N PRO A 272 -10.25 -11.68 -16.45
CA PRO A 272 -10.38 -10.34 -17.01
C PRO A 272 -9.79 -10.28 -18.42
N SER A 273 -10.37 -9.45 -19.27
CA SER A 273 -9.82 -9.17 -20.60
C SER A 273 -8.69 -8.15 -20.48
N THR A 274 -7.65 -8.33 -21.30
CA THR A 274 -6.52 -7.39 -21.44
C THR A 274 -6.66 -6.52 -22.70
N ALA A 275 -7.80 -6.61 -23.39
CA ALA A 275 -8.06 -5.82 -24.59
C ALA A 275 -8.10 -4.32 -24.26
N ALA A 276 -7.79 -3.49 -25.25
CA ALA A 276 -7.64 -2.06 -25.03
C ALA A 276 -8.99 -1.39 -24.68
N PRO A 277 -9.10 -0.71 -23.52
CA PRO A 277 -10.32 0.03 -23.17
C PRO A 277 -10.46 1.36 -23.93
N ASN A 278 -9.44 1.77 -24.70
CA ASN A 278 -9.43 3.00 -25.51
C ASN A 278 -10.02 4.22 -24.79
N LEU A 279 -9.55 4.48 -23.58
CA LEU A 279 -10.05 5.59 -22.76
C LEU A 279 -9.62 6.93 -23.36
N GLY A 280 -10.53 7.91 -23.37
CA GLY A 280 -10.24 9.32 -23.60
C GLY A 280 -9.52 9.94 -22.41
N ALA A 281 -9.03 11.18 -22.59
CA ALA A 281 -8.46 11.95 -21.49
C ALA A 281 -9.50 12.22 -20.38
N LEU A 282 -9.03 12.46 -19.16
CA LEU A 282 -9.90 12.99 -18.10
C LEU A 282 -10.44 14.35 -18.55
N ALA A 283 -11.76 14.42 -18.76
CA ALA A 283 -12.40 15.59 -19.32
C ALA A 283 -13.80 15.81 -18.72
N ASN A 284 -14.35 17.00 -18.95
CA ASN A 284 -15.74 17.27 -18.62
C ASN A 284 -16.65 16.65 -19.70
N ASN A 285 -17.06 15.40 -19.48
CA ASN A 285 -17.97 14.68 -20.38
C ASN A 285 -19.44 14.78 -19.91
N GLY A 286 -19.77 15.84 -19.16
CA GLY A 286 -21.04 15.99 -18.46
C GLY A 286 -21.04 15.42 -17.04
N GLY A 287 -22.10 15.68 -16.29
CA GLY A 287 -22.25 15.24 -14.90
C GLY A 287 -21.52 16.11 -13.86
N PRO A 288 -21.46 15.67 -12.60
CA PRO A 288 -20.92 16.46 -11.49
C PRO A 288 -19.39 16.45 -11.37
N THR A 289 -18.71 15.49 -12.00
CA THR A 289 -17.24 15.32 -11.96
C THR A 289 -16.70 14.92 -13.32
N GLN A 290 -15.42 15.22 -13.60
CA GLN A 290 -14.75 14.74 -14.80
C GLN A 290 -14.68 13.21 -14.86
N THR A 291 -14.71 12.67 -16.06
CA THR A 291 -14.67 11.23 -16.34
C THR A 291 -13.72 10.93 -17.51
N MET A 292 -13.46 9.65 -17.78
CA MET A 292 -12.75 9.22 -18.98
C MET A 292 -13.76 8.52 -19.90
N ALA A 293 -14.06 9.15 -21.04
CA ALA A 293 -14.98 8.60 -22.04
C ALA A 293 -14.36 7.38 -22.75
N LEU A 294 -15.20 6.54 -23.37
CA LEU A 294 -14.76 5.44 -24.21
C LEU A 294 -14.65 5.92 -25.66
N ASN A 295 -13.49 5.74 -26.29
CA ASN A 295 -13.32 6.07 -27.71
C ASN A 295 -13.77 4.90 -28.60
N ALA A 296 -13.99 5.19 -29.88
CA ALA A 296 -14.35 4.21 -30.89
C ALA A 296 -13.42 2.97 -30.88
N GLY A 297 -14.02 1.79 -31.02
CA GLY A 297 -13.32 0.52 -30.95
C GLY A 297 -12.89 0.08 -29.54
N SER A 298 -13.38 0.74 -28.48
CA SER A 298 -13.14 0.30 -27.10
C SER A 298 -13.63 -1.12 -26.87
N ALA A 299 -12.79 -1.93 -26.22
CA ALA A 299 -13.21 -3.25 -25.74
C ALA A 299 -14.17 -3.16 -24.53
N ALA A 300 -14.37 -1.98 -23.95
CA ALA A 300 -15.26 -1.76 -22.82
C ALA A 300 -16.73 -1.57 -23.22
N PHE A 301 -17.02 -1.45 -24.52
CA PHE A 301 -18.39 -1.34 -24.97
C PHE A 301 -19.18 -2.62 -24.68
N HIS A 302 -20.43 -2.46 -24.25
CA HIS A 302 -21.40 -3.55 -24.21
C HIS A 302 -20.91 -4.76 -23.40
N PHE A 303 -20.20 -4.48 -22.31
CA PHE A 303 -19.35 -5.44 -21.63
C PHE A 303 -20.11 -6.30 -20.62
N SER A 304 -21.15 -5.74 -20.00
CA SER A 304 -21.89 -6.38 -18.92
C SER A 304 -23.38 -6.46 -19.21
N SER A 305 -24.00 -7.55 -18.77
CA SER A 305 -25.46 -7.74 -18.79
C SER A 305 -26.12 -7.45 -17.44
N ALA A 306 -25.35 -7.16 -16.39
CA ALA A 306 -25.82 -6.91 -15.03
C ALA A 306 -25.48 -5.47 -14.61
N CYS A 307 -26.30 -4.54 -15.08
CA CYS A 307 -26.03 -3.10 -15.05
C CYS A 307 -26.57 -2.41 -13.80
N VAL A 308 -25.79 -1.45 -13.28
CA VAL A 308 -26.31 -0.43 -12.34
C VAL A 308 -27.16 0.59 -13.11
N SER A 309 -28.03 1.34 -12.43
CA SER A 309 -29.02 2.21 -13.12
C SER A 309 -28.42 3.40 -13.86
N THR A 310 -27.29 3.94 -13.38
CA THR A 310 -26.63 5.09 -14.01
C THR A 310 -25.11 4.94 -14.02
N ASP A 311 -24.43 5.74 -14.81
CA ASP A 311 -22.97 5.92 -14.75
C ASP A 311 -22.57 7.05 -13.77
N GLN A 312 -21.27 7.43 -13.74
CA GLN A 312 -20.77 8.49 -12.85
C GLN A 312 -21.38 9.86 -13.12
N ARG A 313 -21.85 10.10 -14.34
CA ARG A 313 -22.43 11.39 -14.75
C ARG A 313 -23.90 11.49 -14.36
N GLY A 314 -24.50 10.37 -13.96
CA GLY A 314 -25.94 10.25 -13.71
C GLY A 314 -26.73 9.88 -14.96
N TYR A 315 -26.08 9.48 -16.05
CA TYR A 315 -26.77 9.04 -17.27
C TYR A 315 -27.19 7.59 -17.13
N THR A 316 -28.42 7.28 -17.58
CA THR A 316 -29.01 5.96 -17.46
C THR A 316 -28.21 4.93 -18.24
N ARG A 317 -27.94 3.78 -17.60
CA ARG A 317 -27.40 2.62 -18.30
C ARG A 317 -28.53 1.76 -18.87
N PRO A 318 -28.35 1.19 -20.06
CA PRO A 318 -29.23 0.18 -20.59
C PRO A 318 -29.25 -1.06 -19.69
N ALA A 319 -30.44 -1.62 -19.46
CA ALA A 319 -30.64 -2.62 -18.41
C ALA A 319 -29.95 -3.96 -18.66
N ASN A 320 -29.71 -4.31 -19.93
CA ASN A 320 -29.27 -5.63 -20.38
C ASN A 320 -27.93 -5.63 -21.13
N HIS A 321 -27.35 -4.45 -21.38
CA HIS A 321 -26.05 -4.29 -22.00
C HIS A 321 -25.50 -2.91 -21.64
N CYS A 322 -24.44 -2.86 -20.83
CA CYS A 322 -23.80 -1.62 -20.45
C CYS A 322 -22.29 -1.76 -20.52
N ASP A 323 -21.64 -0.61 -20.59
CA ASP A 323 -20.21 -0.51 -20.71
C ASP A 323 -19.49 -0.80 -19.38
N ALA A 324 -18.28 -1.32 -19.47
CA ALA A 324 -17.41 -1.45 -18.31
C ALA A 324 -16.92 -0.08 -17.82
N GLY A 325 -16.67 0.03 -16.52
CA GLY A 325 -16.10 1.24 -15.93
C GLY A 325 -17.13 2.31 -15.62
N ALA A 326 -16.67 3.52 -15.32
CA ALA A 326 -17.46 4.61 -14.74
C ALA A 326 -18.29 5.43 -15.75
N TYR A 327 -18.10 5.16 -17.04
CA TYR A 327 -18.70 5.91 -18.14
C TYR A 327 -19.53 4.97 -19.00
N GLU A 328 -20.74 5.39 -19.37
CA GLU A 328 -21.59 4.70 -20.35
C GLU A 328 -21.63 5.49 -21.66
N ASP A 329 -21.20 4.90 -22.77
CA ASP A 329 -21.38 5.55 -24.05
C ASP A 329 -22.82 5.47 -24.54
N THR A 330 -23.36 6.62 -24.94
CA THR A 330 -24.74 6.74 -25.42
C THR A 330 -24.83 6.84 -26.94
N VAL A 331 -23.69 6.81 -27.64
CA VAL A 331 -23.60 7.06 -29.08
C VAL A 331 -23.46 5.74 -29.86
N PHE A 332 -22.68 4.79 -29.36
CA PHE A 332 -22.41 3.50 -30.01
C PHE A 332 -23.42 2.40 -29.67
N PHE A 333 -24.61 2.77 -29.20
CA PHE A 333 -25.61 1.81 -28.70
C PHE A 333 -26.17 0.86 -29.77
N ASP A 334 -26.16 1.25 -31.06
CA ASP A 334 -26.65 0.45 -32.19
C ASP A 334 -25.60 0.14 -33.27
N GLY A 335 -24.34 0.51 -33.05
CA GLY A 335 -23.25 0.29 -34.00
C GLY A 335 -23.16 1.31 -35.15
N PHE A 336 -23.91 2.42 -35.11
CA PHE A 336 -23.73 3.54 -36.03
C PHE A 336 -23.46 4.84 -35.27
N GLU A 337 -22.53 5.65 -35.79
CA GLU A 337 -22.32 7.01 -35.30
C GLU A 337 -23.58 7.83 -35.62
N SER A 338 -24.21 8.43 -34.60
CA SER A 338 -25.14 9.53 -34.87
C SER A 338 -24.33 10.72 -35.37
N ASN A 339 -24.26 10.87 -36.70
CA ASN A 339 -23.66 12.02 -37.39
C ASN A 339 -24.23 13.36 -36.90
#